data_AF-A0A975LYX0-F1
#
_entry.id   AF-A0A975LYX0-F1
#
_cell.length_a   1.000
_cell.length_b   1.000
_cell.length_c   1.000
_cell.angle_alpha   90.00
_cell.angle_beta   90.00
_cell.angle_gamma   90.00
#
_symmetry.space_group_name_H-M   'P 1'
#
loop_
_entity.id
_entity.type
_entity.pdbx_description
1 polymer ?
#
loop_
_entity_poly.entity_id
_entity_poly.type
_entity_poly.pdbx_seq_one_letter_code
_entity_poly.pdbx_strand_id
1 'polypeptide(L)'
;MIEINLLPDVKRDLIKAQQLRNIVTFVSIIIGGVMLAGVVLLFLTTQGQQFVMGLKTNDISNKFAEMQKIKDGETAATLRNQLNAIQKIRNASPDTSRLIGTILPAIQTTGENAVQFSSVNYDPETRIVSIEGQASNGFPALEAFIKTIKYSQIIYDGEGSQCKASEVEKDANICMLADEGSVVRNESSLGANEQGQNVLRFTVSFKLNEAALKFSSKNFAVKALGRKNVTDSTIQVPAGIFTQNSKKDSEKENK
;
A
#
# COMPACT_ATOMS: atom_id res chain seq x y z
N MET A 1 52.54 58.44 -30.45
CA MET A 1 53.12 57.08 -30.40
C MET A 1 51.98 56.17 -30.02
N ILE A 2 51.50 55.34 -30.95
CA ILE A 2 50.30 54.51 -30.75
C ILE A 2 50.80 53.09 -30.58
N GLU A 3 50.60 52.52 -29.40
CA GLU A 3 50.92 51.12 -29.13
C GLU A 3 49.87 50.24 -29.82
N ILE A 4 50.31 49.51 -30.85
CA ILE A 4 49.49 48.53 -31.55
C ILE A 4 49.52 47.25 -30.71
N ASN A 5 48.42 46.96 -30.02
CA ASN A 5 48.26 45.75 -29.22
C ASN A 5 48.09 44.52 -30.13
N LEU A 6 49.22 43.92 -30.51
CA LEU A 6 49.38 42.76 -31.40
C LEU A 6 49.03 41.43 -30.71
N LEU A 7 47.80 41.29 -30.23
CA LEU A 7 47.22 39.95 -30.08
C LEU A 7 46.43 39.64 -31.35
N PRO A 8 46.78 38.57 -32.10
CA PRO A 8 45.97 38.11 -33.23
C PRO A 8 44.55 37.82 -32.75
N ASP A 9 43.53 38.31 -33.45
CA ASP A 9 42.13 38.22 -33.01
C ASP A 9 41.69 36.77 -32.70
N VAL A 10 42.19 35.80 -33.45
CA VAL A 10 41.99 34.37 -33.20
C VAL A 10 42.45 33.90 -31.80
N LYS A 11 43.51 34.49 -31.23
CA LYS A 11 43.96 34.18 -29.86
C LYS A 11 43.10 34.87 -28.81
N ARG A 12 42.60 36.08 -29.08
CA ARG A 12 41.67 36.77 -28.18
C ARG A 12 40.34 36.02 -28.09
N ASP A 13 39.84 35.54 -29.21
CA ASP A 13 38.57 34.80 -29.24
C ASP A 13 38.72 33.40 -28.61
N LEU A 14 39.86 32.73 -28.78
CA LEU A 14 40.15 31.50 -28.05
C LEU A 14 40.24 31.71 -26.54
N ILE A 15 40.89 32.78 -26.08
CA ILE A 15 40.99 33.11 -24.64
C ILE A 15 39.60 33.46 -24.08
N LYS A 16 38.80 34.25 -24.81
CA LYS A 16 37.42 34.56 -24.43
C LYS A 16 36.56 33.29 -24.37
N ALA A 17 36.65 32.41 -25.36
CA ALA A 17 35.90 31.15 -25.38
C ALA A 17 36.30 30.22 -24.22
N GLN A 18 37.58 30.17 -23.86
CA GLN A 18 38.07 29.37 -22.75
C GLN A 18 37.64 29.93 -21.39
N GLN A 19 37.66 31.26 -21.24
CA GLN A 19 37.13 31.94 -20.05
C GLN A 19 35.62 31.75 -19.92
N LEU A 20 34.86 31.86 -21.02
CA LEU A 20 33.43 31.63 -21.05
C LEU A 20 33.09 30.19 -20.64
N ARG A 21 33.83 29.20 -21.15
CA ARG A 21 33.66 27.79 -20.78
C ARG A 21 33.90 27.57 -19.29
N ASN A 22 34.98 28.12 -18.72
CA ASN A 22 35.26 27.98 -17.29
C ASN A 22 34.19 28.64 -16.42
N ILE A 23 33.70 29.82 -16.82
CA ILE A 23 32.63 30.53 -16.09
C ILE A 23 31.34 29.71 -16.10
N VAL A 24 30.91 29.19 -17.25
CA VAL A 24 29.69 28.36 -17.35
C VAL A 24 29.82 27.10 -16.49
N THR A 25 30.98 26.46 -16.51
CA THR A 25 31.24 25.25 -15.72
C THR A 25 31.20 25.56 -14.21
N PHE A 26 31.77 26.69 -13.79
CA PHE A 26 31.76 27.12 -12.39
C PHE A 26 30.36 27.46 -11.89
N VAL A 27 29.57 28.18 -12.70
CA VAL A 27 28.18 28.53 -12.37
C VAL A 27 27.32 27.27 -12.24
N SER A 28 27.51 26.28 -13.12
CA SER A 28 26.80 24.99 -13.05
C SER A 28 27.09 24.23 -11.75
N ILE A 29 28.36 24.20 -11.31
CA ILE A 29 28.75 23.53 -10.06
C ILE A 29 28.13 24.21 -8.84
N ILE A 30 28.08 25.55 -8.83
CA ILE A 30 27.47 26.29 -7.72
C ILE A 30 25.97 26.02 -7.65
N ILE A 31 25.25 26.11 -8.78
CA ILE A 31 23.81 25.86 -8.83
C ILE A 31 23.50 24.42 -8.42
N GLY A 32 24.30 23.45 -8.88
CA GLY A 32 24.19 22.05 -8.48
C GLY A 32 24.43 21.85 -6.98
N GLY A 33 25.39 22.56 -6.40
CA GLY A 33 25.68 22.53 -4.96
C GLY A 33 24.53 23.08 -4.11
N VAL A 34 23.91 24.18 -4.54
CA VAL A 34 22.75 24.77 -3.83
C VAL A 34 21.55 23.83 -3.86
N MET A 35 21.29 23.17 -4.99
CA MET A 35 20.21 22.17 -5.10
C MET A 35 20.44 20.98 -4.18
N LEU A 36 21.66 20.44 -4.13
CA LEU A 36 22.00 19.33 -3.25
C LEU A 36 21.89 19.72 -1.77
N ALA A 37 22.36 20.92 -1.40
CA ALA A 37 22.22 21.43 -0.05
C ALA A 37 20.74 21.57 0.36
N GLY A 38 19.88 22.03 -0.55
CA GLY A 38 18.44 22.10 -0.32
C GLY A 38 17.80 20.72 -0.05
N VAL A 39 18.19 19.70 -0.80
CA VAL A 39 17.72 18.32 -0.60
C VAL A 39 18.16 17.77 0.76
N VAL A 40 19.41 18.01 1.16
CA VAL A 40 19.94 17.57 2.47
C VAL A 40 19.20 18.28 3.61
N LEU A 41 18.92 19.57 3.49
CA LEU A 41 18.20 20.34 4.50
C LEU A 41 16.76 19.83 4.66
N LEU A 42 16.07 19.56 3.55
CA LEU A 42 14.74 18.94 3.57
C LEU A 42 14.79 17.55 4.22
N PHE A 43 15.77 16.72 3.89
CA PHE A 43 15.94 15.39 4.48
C PHE A 43 16.17 15.43 6.01
N LEU A 44 16.94 16.41 6.50
CA LEU A 44 17.15 16.60 7.94
C LEU A 44 15.86 17.01 8.66
N THR A 45 15.02 17.84 8.04
CA THR A 45 13.75 18.28 8.65
C THR A 45 12.70 17.16 8.73
N THR A 46 12.59 16.31 7.70
CA THR A 46 11.61 15.21 7.67
C THR A 46 11.99 14.07 8.62
N GLN A 47 13.27 13.71 8.70
CA GLN A 47 13.78 12.72 9.66
C GLN A 47 13.77 13.25 11.10
N GLY A 48 14.09 14.54 11.29
CA GLY A 48 14.04 15.19 12.60
C GLY A 48 12.63 15.21 13.20
N GLN A 49 11.58 15.42 12.37
CA GLN A 49 10.19 15.35 12.82
C GLN A 49 9.80 13.96 13.31
N GLN A 50 10.22 12.88 12.66
CA GLN A 50 9.91 11.52 13.11
C GLN A 50 10.53 11.20 14.48
N PHE A 51 11.78 11.64 14.70
CA PHE A 51 12.45 11.45 15.99
C PHE A 51 11.79 12.27 17.10
N VAL A 52 11.46 13.54 16.84
CA VAL A 52 10.72 14.39 17.79
C VAL A 52 9.30 13.85 18.05
N MET A 53 8.65 13.26 17.04
CA MET A 53 7.32 12.65 17.21
C MET A 53 7.38 11.37 18.04
N GLY A 54 8.42 10.56 17.89
CA GLY A 54 8.69 9.40 18.74
C GLY A 54 8.94 9.80 20.20
N LEU A 55 9.77 10.84 20.44
CA LEU A 55 10.01 11.38 21.78
C LEU A 55 8.74 11.97 22.40
N LYS A 56 7.97 12.75 21.63
CA LYS A 56 6.67 13.29 22.09
C LYS A 56 5.66 12.19 22.38
N THR A 57 5.66 11.08 21.63
CA THR A 57 4.79 9.92 21.90
C THR A 57 5.17 9.25 23.22
N ASN A 58 6.47 9.11 23.49
CA ASN A 58 6.97 8.58 24.76
C ASN A 58 6.68 9.52 25.93
N ASP A 59 6.84 10.84 25.77
CA ASP A 59 6.48 11.83 26.78
C ASP A 59 4.98 11.85 27.07
N ILE A 60 4.13 11.71 26.04
CA ILE A 60 2.67 11.59 26.21
C ILE A 60 2.36 10.29 26.97
N SER A 61 2.98 9.17 26.62
CA SER A 61 2.78 7.88 27.32
C SER A 61 3.27 7.94 28.78
N ASN A 62 4.41 8.59 29.04
CA ASN A 62 4.97 8.75 30.38
C ASN A 62 4.12 9.70 31.24
N LYS A 63 3.76 10.88 30.71
CA LYS A 63 2.83 11.80 31.40
C LYS A 63 1.46 11.17 31.62
N PHE A 64 0.98 10.36 30.67
CA PHE A 64 -0.24 9.57 30.81
C PHE A 64 -0.13 8.58 31.98
N ALA A 65 0.97 7.82 32.05
CA ALA A 65 1.22 6.86 33.13
C ALA A 65 1.41 7.55 34.49
N GLU A 66 2.00 8.75 34.52
CA GLU A 66 2.19 9.57 35.71
C GLU A 66 0.86 10.16 36.21
N MET A 67 0.02 10.68 35.30
CA MET A 67 -1.34 11.12 35.63
C MET A 67 -2.23 9.96 36.09
N GLN A 68 -2.01 8.75 35.59
CA GLN A 68 -2.73 7.55 36.05
C GLN A 68 -2.36 7.15 37.48
N LYS A 69 -1.21 7.58 38.01
CA LYS A 69 -0.71 7.28 39.37
C LYS A 69 -1.13 8.30 40.44
N ILE A 70 -1.62 9.49 40.08
CA ILE A 70 -2.04 10.53 41.05
C ILE A 70 -3.33 10.09 41.75
N LYS A 71 -3.24 9.68 43.03
CA LYS A 71 -4.32 8.98 43.73
C LYS A 71 -5.42 9.88 44.33
N ASP A 72 -5.29 11.22 44.30
CA ASP A 72 -6.21 12.10 45.03
C ASP A 72 -6.97 13.11 44.16
N GLY A 73 -8.28 13.20 44.41
CA GLY A 73 -9.22 14.16 43.83
C GLY A 73 -10.25 13.52 42.91
N GLU A 74 -11.54 13.77 43.18
CA GLU A 74 -12.69 13.43 42.32
C GLU A 74 -12.45 13.81 40.84
N THR A 75 -11.68 14.88 40.60
CA THR A 75 -11.20 15.33 39.28
C THR A 75 -10.24 14.36 38.61
N ALA A 76 -9.36 13.68 39.35
CA ALA A 76 -8.46 12.65 38.81
C ALA A 76 -9.22 11.35 38.50
N ALA A 77 -10.25 11.01 39.28
CA ALA A 77 -11.13 9.87 38.99
C ALA A 77 -12.00 10.13 37.74
N THR A 78 -12.56 11.33 37.60
CA THR A 78 -13.32 11.72 36.40
C THR A 78 -12.42 11.83 35.17
N LEU A 79 -11.21 12.38 35.29
CA LEU A 79 -10.24 12.41 34.19
C LEU A 79 -9.83 11.00 33.75
N ARG A 80 -9.56 10.08 34.68
CA ARG A 80 -9.32 8.66 34.36
C ARG A 80 -10.50 8.03 33.63
N ASN A 81 -11.73 8.30 34.08
CA ASN A 81 -12.93 7.78 33.42
C ASN A 81 -13.10 8.34 32.00
N GLN A 82 -12.90 9.64 31.81
CA GLN A 82 -12.93 10.27 30.49
C GLN A 82 -11.84 9.73 29.57
N LEU A 83 -10.64 9.53 30.10
CA LEU A 83 -9.50 9.01 29.36
C LEU A 83 -9.68 7.55 28.95
N ASN A 84 -10.22 6.73 29.87
CA ASN A 84 -10.64 5.35 29.57
C ASN A 84 -11.76 5.31 28.52
N ALA A 85 -12.71 6.24 28.58
CA ALA A 85 -13.76 6.37 27.56
C ALA A 85 -13.17 6.73 26.19
N ILE A 86 -12.23 7.68 26.13
CA ILE A 86 -11.51 8.04 24.90
C ILE A 86 -10.72 6.85 24.35
N GLN A 87 -10.04 6.08 25.21
CA GLN A 87 -9.34 4.88 24.78
C GLN A 87 -10.30 3.81 24.23
N LYS A 88 -11.45 3.61 24.88
CA LYS A 88 -12.49 2.70 24.38
C LYS A 88 -13.02 3.14 23.01
N ILE A 89 -13.34 4.42 22.85
CA ILE A 89 -13.80 4.98 21.57
C ILE A 89 -12.73 4.81 20.50
N ARG A 90 -11.46 5.12 20.80
CA ARG A 90 -10.35 4.99 19.85
C ARG A 90 -10.14 3.54 19.42
N ASN A 91 -10.17 2.60 20.35
CA ASN A 91 -9.97 1.18 20.04
C ASN A 91 -11.16 0.58 19.28
N ALA A 92 -12.37 1.11 19.48
CA ALA A 92 -13.57 0.71 18.77
C ALA A 92 -13.73 1.39 17.39
N SER A 93 -13.07 2.53 17.18
CA SER A 93 -13.20 3.29 15.92
C SER A 93 -12.43 2.59 14.80
N PRO A 94 -13.06 2.30 13.65
CA PRO A 94 -12.39 1.72 12.50
C PRO A 94 -11.43 2.74 11.87
N ASP A 95 -10.22 2.31 11.54
CA ASP A 95 -9.23 3.11 10.80
C ASP A 95 -9.54 3.11 9.30
N THR A 96 -10.51 3.94 8.90
CA THR A 96 -10.96 4.07 7.51
C THR A 96 -9.87 4.57 6.55
N SER A 97 -8.80 5.19 7.07
CA SER A 97 -7.64 5.60 6.27
C SER A 97 -6.97 4.40 5.60
N ARG A 98 -6.99 3.22 6.24
CA ARG A 98 -6.48 1.97 5.66
C ARG A 98 -7.31 1.50 4.48
N LEU A 99 -8.63 1.68 4.54
CA LEU A 99 -9.50 1.31 3.44
C LEU A 99 -9.05 2.01 2.15
N ILE A 100 -8.86 3.32 2.22
CA ILE A 100 -8.48 4.14 1.06
C ILE A 100 -6.99 3.98 0.71
N GLY A 101 -6.11 3.95 1.71
CA GLY A 101 -4.67 4.03 1.49
C GLY A 101 -3.97 2.70 1.22
N THR A 102 -4.50 1.57 1.71
CA THR A 102 -3.82 0.27 1.62
C THR A 102 -4.69 -0.83 1.02
N ILE A 103 -5.98 -0.90 1.41
CA ILE A 103 -6.87 -1.98 0.95
C ILE A 103 -7.29 -1.77 -0.51
N LEU A 104 -7.86 -0.61 -0.85
CA LEU A 104 -8.32 -0.33 -2.21
C LEU A 104 -7.20 -0.44 -3.27
N PRO A 105 -5.99 0.10 -3.05
CA PRO A 105 -4.90 -0.05 -4.01
C PRO A 105 -4.43 -1.50 -4.17
N ALA A 106 -4.49 -2.30 -3.10
CA ALA A 106 -4.05 -3.70 -3.15
C ALA A 106 -5.03 -4.60 -3.90
N ILE A 107 -6.32 -4.33 -3.86
CA ILE A 107 -7.33 -5.12 -4.59
C ILE A 107 -7.53 -4.66 -6.03
N GLN A 108 -6.94 -3.53 -6.43
CA GLN A 108 -7.09 -2.99 -7.76
C GLN A 108 -6.36 -3.87 -8.78
N THR A 109 -7.12 -4.42 -9.74
CA THR A 109 -6.58 -5.22 -10.83
C THR A 109 -5.94 -4.35 -11.90
N THR A 110 -4.90 -4.88 -12.56
CA THR A 110 -4.12 -4.16 -13.59
C THR A 110 -4.11 -4.92 -14.92
N GLY A 111 -3.75 -4.24 -16.01
CA GLY A 111 -3.62 -4.84 -17.34
C GLY A 111 -4.99 -5.06 -18.01
N GLU A 112 -5.14 -6.19 -18.71
CA GLU A 112 -6.38 -6.51 -19.45
C GLU A 112 -7.59 -6.70 -18.54
N ASN A 113 -7.38 -7.01 -17.26
CA ASN A 113 -8.45 -7.18 -16.27
C ASN A 113 -8.63 -5.95 -15.37
N ALA A 114 -8.17 -4.77 -15.81
CA ALA A 114 -8.27 -3.55 -15.03
C ALA A 114 -9.73 -3.16 -14.77
N VAL A 115 -10.01 -2.86 -13.50
CA VAL A 115 -11.29 -2.32 -13.02
C VAL A 115 -11.09 -0.86 -12.64
N GLN A 116 -12.05 -0.01 -13.00
CA GLN A 116 -12.15 1.37 -12.54
C GLN A 116 -13.23 1.46 -11.47
N PHE A 117 -12.91 2.07 -10.33
CA PHE A 117 -13.88 2.28 -9.25
C PHE A 117 -14.64 3.59 -9.48
N SER A 118 -15.96 3.53 -9.37
CA SER A 118 -16.87 4.67 -9.46
C SER A 118 -17.26 5.16 -8.07
N SER A 119 -17.54 4.23 -7.15
CA SER A 119 -17.95 4.53 -5.78
C SER A 119 -17.49 3.44 -4.83
N VAL A 120 -17.15 3.83 -3.60
CA VAL A 120 -16.84 2.91 -2.50
C VAL A 120 -17.63 3.36 -1.29
N ASN A 121 -18.48 2.47 -0.79
CA ASN A 121 -19.24 2.68 0.44
C ASN A 121 -18.78 1.70 1.52
N TYR A 122 -18.66 2.17 2.76
CA TYR A 122 -18.28 1.34 3.90
C TYR A 122 -19.30 1.53 5.03
N ASP A 123 -19.89 0.42 5.46
CA ASP A 123 -20.76 0.37 6.62
C ASP A 123 -19.95 -0.08 7.86
N PRO A 124 -19.77 0.79 8.88
CA PRO A 124 -19.00 0.46 10.08
C PRO A 124 -19.71 -0.54 11.01
N GLU A 125 -21.04 -0.66 10.95
CA GLU A 125 -21.79 -1.58 11.82
C GLU A 125 -21.66 -3.01 11.31
N THR A 126 -21.85 -3.21 10.00
CA THR A 126 -21.81 -4.53 9.37
C THR A 126 -20.41 -4.92 8.86
N ARG A 127 -19.50 -3.94 8.76
CA ARG A 127 -18.15 -4.05 8.15
C ARG A 127 -18.19 -4.39 6.66
N ILE A 128 -19.31 -4.08 5.99
CA ILE A 128 -19.49 -4.35 4.57
C ILE A 128 -18.89 -3.20 3.76
N VAL A 129 -18.02 -3.54 2.82
CA VAL A 129 -17.53 -2.64 1.78
C VAL A 129 -18.29 -2.96 0.50
N SER A 130 -18.90 -1.95 -0.10
CA SER A 130 -19.56 -2.04 -1.40
C SER A 130 -18.80 -1.19 -2.41
N ILE A 131 -18.35 -1.81 -3.50
CA ILE A 131 -17.58 -1.17 -4.56
C ILE A 131 -18.41 -1.22 -5.84
N GLU A 132 -18.71 -0.04 -6.36
CA GLU A 132 -19.25 0.13 -7.69
C GLU A 132 -18.09 0.40 -8.64
N GLY A 133 -18.06 -0.31 -9.76
CA GLY A 133 -16.99 -0.15 -10.73
C GLY A 133 -17.40 -0.52 -12.15
N GLN A 134 -16.47 -0.25 -13.06
CA GLN A 134 -16.60 -0.60 -14.47
C GLN A 134 -15.36 -1.32 -14.98
N ALA A 135 -15.57 -2.28 -15.88
CA ALA A 135 -14.50 -3.01 -16.54
C ALA A 135 -14.68 -3.03 -18.06
N SER A 136 -13.61 -2.70 -18.78
CA SER A 136 -13.60 -2.72 -20.25
C SER A 136 -13.59 -4.13 -20.83
N ASN A 137 -12.93 -5.07 -20.14
CA ASN A 137 -12.85 -6.48 -20.57
C ASN A 137 -14.03 -7.32 -20.03
N GLY A 138 -15.14 -6.68 -19.63
CA GLY A 138 -16.38 -7.35 -19.28
C GLY A 138 -16.29 -8.27 -18.05
N PHE A 139 -16.97 -9.42 -18.14
CA PHE A 139 -17.06 -10.41 -17.06
C PHE A 139 -15.73 -11.04 -16.63
N PRO A 140 -14.77 -11.35 -17.53
CA PRO A 140 -13.44 -11.82 -17.14
C PRO A 140 -12.72 -10.91 -16.13
N ALA A 141 -12.78 -9.60 -16.35
CA ALA A 141 -12.17 -8.63 -15.43
C ALA A 141 -12.89 -8.59 -14.07
N LEU A 142 -14.22 -8.67 -14.07
CA LEU A 142 -15.02 -8.76 -12.85
C LEU A 142 -14.70 -10.03 -12.05
N GLU A 143 -14.58 -11.17 -12.73
CA GLU A 143 -14.24 -12.43 -12.06
C GLU A 143 -12.82 -12.39 -11.49
N ALA A 144 -11.86 -11.84 -12.23
CA ALA A 144 -10.51 -11.61 -11.74
C ALA A 144 -10.52 -10.73 -10.49
N PHE A 145 -11.30 -9.64 -10.50
CA PHE A 145 -11.44 -8.74 -9.36
C PHE A 145 -12.07 -9.43 -8.13
N ILE A 146 -13.17 -10.17 -8.31
CA ILE A 146 -13.81 -10.95 -7.22
C ILE A 146 -12.81 -11.94 -6.63
N LYS A 147 -12.03 -12.63 -7.47
CA LYS A 147 -11.00 -13.56 -7.01
C LYS A 147 -9.90 -12.82 -6.25
N THR A 148 -9.42 -11.68 -6.76
CA THR A 148 -8.46 -10.81 -6.06
C THR A 148 -8.93 -10.50 -4.65
N ILE A 149 -10.19 -10.08 -4.46
CA ILE A 149 -10.73 -9.82 -3.12
C ILE A 149 -10.77 -11.10 -2.27
N LYS A 150 -11.29 -12.21 -2.81
CA LYS A 150 -11.46 -13.49 -2.09
C LYS A 150 -10.15 -14.07 -1.55
N TYR A 151 -9.06 -13.92 -2.29
CA TYR A 151 -7.78 -14.53 -1.94
C TYR A 151 -6.70 -13.50 -1.54
N SER A 152 -7.06 -12.22 -1.41
CA SER A 152 -6.17 -11.23 -0.80
C SER A 152 -6.04 -11.50 0.69
N GLN A 153 -4.84 -11.32 1.23
CA GLN A 153 -4.53 -11.60 2.63
C GLN A 153 -4.15 -10.31 3.35
N ILE A 154 -4.47 -10.23 4.64
CA ILE A 154 -4.02 -9.17 5.53
C ILE A 154 -2.78 -9.61 6.29
N ILE A 155 -1.84 -8.69 6.43
CA ILE A 155 -0.62 -8.85 7.21
C ILE A 155 -0.58 -7.72 8.22
N TYR A 156 -0.37 -8.03 9.49
CA TYR A 156 -0.21 -7.02 10.53
C TYR A 156 0.60 -7.55 11.71
N ASP A 157 1.20 -6.62 12.44
CA ASP A 157 1.89 -6.89 13.70
C ASP A 157 0.94 -6.63 14.87
N GLY A 158 0.57 -7.69 15.59
CA GLY A 158 -0.22 -7.63 16.81
C GLY A 158 0.30 -8.59 17.88
N GLU A 159 0.02 -8.29 19.13
CA GLU A 159 0.32 -9.19 20.24
C GLU A 159 -0.54 -10.45 20.10
N GLY A 160 0.09 -11.61 19.84
CA GLY A 160 -0.61 -12.87 19.55
C GLY A 160 -1.21 -12.97 18.14
N SER A 161 -0.85 -12.10 17.20
CA SER A 161 -1.40 -12.16 15.83
C SER A 161 -0.84 -13.35 15.04
N GLN A 162 -1.75 -14.17 14.50
CA GLN A 162 -1.46 -15.24 13.53
C GLN A 162 -1.32 -14.76 12.07
N CYS A 163 -1.37 -13.44 11.86
CA CYS A 163 -1.34 -12.79 10.54
C CYS A 163 -0.02 -12.06 10.29
N LYS A 164 1.09 -12.60 10.82
CA LYS A 164 2.41 -12.08 10.52
C LYS A 164 2.84 -12.53 9.13
N ALA A 165 3.74 -11.76 8.50
CA ALA A 165 4.23 -12.06 7.15
C ALA A 165 4.75 -13.52 7.03
N SER A 166 5.47 -14.00 8.04
CA SER A 166 6.05 -15.35 8.09
C SER A 166 5.04 -16.49 8.20
N GLU A 167 3.82 -16.22 8.67
CA GLU A 167 2.75 -17.23 8.82
C GLU A 167 1.86 -17.23 7.58
N VAL A 168 1.55 -16.05 7.05
CA VAL A 168 0.81 -15.85 5.79
C VAL A 168 1.56 -16.42 4.58
N GLU A 169 2.89 -16.53 4.65
CA GLU A 169 3.70 -17.23 3.65
C GLU A 169 3.60 -18.76 3.71
N LYS A 170 3.34 -19.32 4.89
CA LYS A 170 3.28 -20.77 5.12
C LYS A 170 1.89 -21.33 4.86
N ASP A 171 0.86 -20.57 5.19
CA ASP A 171 -0.53 -20.93 4.95
C ASP A 171 -1.25 -19.86 4.12
N ALA A 172 -1.66 -20.24 2.91
CA ALA A 172 -2.34 -19.36 1.98
C ALA A 172 -3.85 -19.20 2.27
N ASN A 173 -4.38 -19.87 3.29
CA ASN A 173 -5.81 -19.85 3.65
C ASN A 173 -6.09 -19.08 4.95
N ILE A 174 -5.06 -18.63 5.66
CA ILE A 174 -5.23 -17.79 6.86
C ILE A 174 -5.27 -16.31 6.51
N CYS A 175 -5.93 -15.54 7.38
CA CYS A 175 -5.92 -14.07 7.36
C CYS A 175 -6.42 -13.48 6.03
N MET A 176 -7.51 -14.03 5.48
CA MET A 176 -8.18 -13.46 4.32
C MET A 176 -8.67 -12.03 4.60
N LEU A 177 -8.62 -11.17 3.58
CA LEU A 177 -9.11 -9.80 3.62
C LEU A 177 -10.63 -9.74 3.80
N ALA A 178 -11.33 -10.60 3.08
CA ALA A 178 -12.78 -10.77 3.18
C ALA A 178 -13.12 -11.99 4.03
N ASP A 179 -14.18 -11.90 4.83
CA ASP A 179 -14.72 -13.05 5.57
C ASP A 179 -15.15 -14.14 4.56
N GLU A 180 -14.98 -15.41 4.92
CA GLU A 180 -15.29 -16.54 4.05
C GLU A 180 -16.75 -16.47 3.54
N GLY A 181 -16.91 -16.61 2.21
CA GLY A 181 -18.23 -16.56 1.57
C GLY A 181 -18.89 -15.17 1.51
N SER A 182 -18.26 -14.11 2.02
CA SER A 182 -18.88 -12.78 2.10
C SER A 182 -18.84 -11.98 0.79
N VAL A 183 -18.04 -12.39 -0.19
CA VAL A 183 -17.88 -11.67 -1.46
C VAL A 183 -19.04 -11.99 -2.41
N VAL A 184 -19.93 -11.02 -2.58
CA VAL A 184 -21.17 -11.13 -3.37
C VAL A 184 -21.14 -10.11 -4.52
N ARG A 185 -21.56 -10.57 -5.70
CA ARG A 185 -21.88 -9.69 -6.85
C ARG A 185 -23.36 -9.35 -6.77
N ASN A 186 -23.69 -8.08 -6.51
CA ASN A 186 -25.08 -7.65 -6.37
C ASN A 186 -25.71 -7.37 -7.73
N GLU A 187 -25.03 -6.56 -8.55
CA GLU A 187 -25.54 -6.12 -9.84
C GLU A 187 -24.44 -6.15 -10.89
N SER A 188 -24.82 -6.41 -12.14
CA SER A 188 -23.93 -6.31 -13.29
C SER A 188 -24.73 -5.98 -14.54
N SER A 189 -24.35 -4.91 -15.24
CA SER A 189 -25.03 -4.43 -16.45
C SER A 189 -24.01 -4.04 -17.51
N LEU A 190 -24.30 -4.36 -18.77
CA LEU A 190 -23.51 -3.88 -19.91
C LEU A 190 -24.00 -2.48 -20.31
N GLY A 191 -23.07 -1.56 -20.52
CA GLY A 191 -23.37 -0.20 -20.98
C GLY A 191 -22.21 0.43 -21.72
N ALA A 192 -22.41 1.65 -22.20
CA ALA A 192 -21.32 2.46 -22.75
C ALA A 192 -20.72 3.36 -21.66
N ASN A 193 -19.40 3.55 -21.69
CA ASN A 193 -18.75 4.61 -20.93
C ASN A 193 -18.90 5.97 -21.64
N GLU A 194 -18.38 7.04 -21.04
CA GLU A 194 -18.41 8.39 -21.62
C GLU A 194 -17.70 8.50 -22.98
N GLN A 195 -16.86 7.51 -23.31
CA GLN A 195 -16.10 7.42 -24.57
C GLN A 195 -16.80 6.51 -25.61
N GLY A 196 -18.02 6.05 -25.34
CA GLY A 196 -18.79 5.16 -26.23
C GLY A 196 -18.29 3.71 -26.29
N GLN A 197 -17.38 3.31 -25.40
CA GLN A 197 -16.87 1.95 -25.33
C GLN A 197 -17.78 1.07 -24.47
N ASN A 198 -18.00 -0.17 -24.91
CA ASN A 198 -18.74 -1.16 -24.14
C ASN A 198 -17.97 -1.51 -22.86
N VAL A 199 -18.58 -1.26 -21.71
CA VAL A 199 -18.06 -1.57 -20.39
C VAL A 199 -19.10 -2.34 -19.59
N LEU A 200 -18.63 -3.26 -18.75
CA LEU A 200 -19.46 -3.90 -17.74
C LEU A 200 -19.43 -3.04 -16.48
N ARG A 201 -20.57 -2.50 -16.08
CA ARG A 201 -20.76 -1.86 -14.78
C ARG A 201 -21.20 -2.91 -13.78
N PHE A 202 -20.68 -2.87 -12.56
CA PHE A 202 -21.00 -3.87 -11.54
C PHE A 202 -20.91 -3.30 -10.13
N THR A 203 -21.58 -4.00 -9.21
CA THR A 203 -21.50 -3.75 -7.77
C THR A 203 -21.07 -5.02 -7.06
N VAL A 204 -19.96 -4.94 -6.33
CA VAL A 204 -19.43 -6.04 -5.50
C VAL A 204 -19.43 -5.61 -4.05
N SER A 205 -20.01 -6.43 -3.19
CA SER A 205 -20.00 -6.23 -1.73
C SER A 205 -19.23 -7.35 -1.06
N PHE A 206 -18.46 -7.02 -0.02
CA PHE A 206 -17.78 -8.01 0.81
C PHE A 206 -17.65 -7.53 2.24
N LYS A 207 -17.58 -8.47 3.18
CA LYS A 207 -17.39 -8.17 4.60
C LYS A 207 -15.92 -8.21 4.93
N LEU A 208 -15.39 -7.12 5.48
CA LEU A 208 -13.99 -7.04 5.88
C LEU A 208 -13.71 -7.88 7.12
N ASN A 209 -12.53 -8.49 7.11
CA ASN A 209 -11.95 -9.10 8.29
C ASN A 209 -11.90 -8.08 9.44
N GLU A 210 -12.31 -8.52 10.63
CA GLU A 210 -12.36 -7.67 11.82
C GLU A 210 -11.00 -7.03 12.17
N ALA A 211 -9.88 -7.70 11.87
CA ALA A 211 -8.55 -7.17 12.15
C ALA A 211 -8.08 -6.10 11.13
N ALA A 212 -8.75 -5.96 9.99
CA ALA A 212 -8.31 -5.08 8.91
C ALA A 212 -8.34 -3.60 9.29
N LEU A 213 -9.39 -3.17 9.98
CA LEU A 213 -9.61 -1.76 10.36
C LEU A 213 -9.36 -1.50 11.85
N LYS A 214 -8.92 -2.49 12.62
CA LYS A 214 -8.57 -2.31 14.04
C LYS A 214 -7.33 -1.44 14.19
N PHE A 215 -7.44 -0.39 15.01
CA PHE A 215 -6.33 0.50 15.34
C PHE A 215 -5.17 -0.22 16.03
N SER A 216 -5.44 -1.31 16.76
CA SER A 216 -4.42 -2.13 17.42
C SER A 216 -3.49 -2.87 16.46
N SER A 217 -3.93 -3.13 15.22
CA SER A 217 -3.13 -3.82 14.21
C SER A 217 -2.07 -2.85 13.67
N LYS A 218 -0.79 -3.04 14.03
CA LYS A 218 0.32 -2.20 13.58
C LYS A 218 0.89 -2.72 12.25
N ASN A 219 1.58 -1.85 11.50
CA ASN A 219 2.25 -2.21 10.24
C ASN A 219 1.35 -3.00 9.27
N PHE A 220 0.12 -2.52 9.11
CA PHE A 220 -0.88 -3.19 8.28
C PHE A 220 -0.49 -3.14 6.79
N ALA A 221 -0.50 -4.29 6.14
CA ALA A 221 -0.29 -4.46 4.71
C ALA A 221 -1.28 -5.46 4.15
N VAL A 222 -1.59 -5.33 2.85
CA VAL A 222 -2.43 -6.29 2.12
C VAL A 222 -1.57 -6.96 1.07
N LYS A 223 -1.55 -8.29 1.08
CA LYS A 223 -0.93 -9.11 0.05
C LYS A 223 -2.00 -9.49 -0.95
N ALA A 224 -1.98 -8.82 -2.10
CA ALA A 224 -2.81 -9.16 -3.24
C ALA A 224 -2.44 -10.53 -3.81
N LEU A 225 -3.36 -11.15 -4.54
CA LEU A 225 -3.06 -12.33 -5.35
C LEU A 225 -1.92 -12.03 -6.33
N GLY A 226 -0.80 -12.73 -6.15
CA GLY A 226 0.24 -12.83 -7.18
C GLY A 226 -0.21 -13.71 -8.35
N ARG A 227 0.74 -14.30 -9.08
CA ARG A 227 0.44 -15.28 -10.14
C ARG A 227 0.05 -16.64 -9.53
N LYS A 228 -1.18 -16.76 -9.04
CA LYS A 228 -1.78 -18.02 -8.60
C LYS A 228 -2.86 -18.42 -9.61
N ASN A 229 -2.79 -19.64 -10.14
CA ASN A 229 -3.84 -20.13 -11.01
C ASN A 229 -5.08 -20.44 -10.18
N VAL A 230 -6.13 -19.65 -10.41
CA VAL A 230 -7.41 -19.67 -9.69
C VAL A 230 -8.55 -20.03 -10.65
N THR A 231 -8.27 -20.75 -11.74
CA THR A 231 -9.31 -21.33 -12.59
C THR A 231 -10.05 -22.44 -11.84
N ASP A 232 -11.36 -22.52 -12.03
CA ASP A 232 -12.24 -23.46 -11.33
C ASP A 232 -11.77 -24.93 -11.50
N SER A 233 -11.23 -25.24 -12.69
CA SER A 233 -10.61 -26.53 -13.01
C SER A 233 -9.37 -26.87 -12.17
N THR A 234 -8.59 -25.88 -11.76
CA THR A 234 -7.40 -26.08 -10.91
C THR A 234 -7.76 -26.16 -9.43
N ILE A 235 -8.87 -25.54 -9.03
CA ILE A 235 -9.35 -25.56 -7.64
C ILE A 235 -10.12 -26.86 -7.35
N GLN A 236 -10.92 -27.35 -8.31
CA GLN A 236 -11.72 -28.57 -8.13
C GLN A 236 -10.92 -29.86 -8.26
N VAL A 237 -9.82 -29.87 -9.01
CA VAL A 237 -9.02 -31.09 -9.17
C VAL A 237 -7.83 -31.08 -8.21
N PRO A 238 -7.75 -32.03 -7.25
CA PRO A 238 -6.61 -32.15 -6.37
C PRO A 238 -5.32 -32.35 -7.18
N ALA A 239 -4.31 -31.52 -6.95
CA ALA A 239 -3.05 -31.55 -7.68
C ALA A 239 -2.35 -32.93 -7.69
N GLY A 240 -2.62 -33.76 -6.68
CA GLY A 240 -2.07 -35.12 -6.55
C GLY A 240 -2.61 -36.15 -7.55
N ILE A 241 -3.66 -35.85 -8.33
CA ILE A 241 -4.22 -36.80 -9.30
C ILE A 241 -3.41 -36.82 -10.62
N PHE A 242 -2.74 -35.71 -10.96
CA PHE A 242 -2.00 -35.58 -12.22
C PHE A 242 -0.48 -35.61 -12.08
N THR A 243 0.06 -35.65 -10.86
CA THR A 243 1.48 -35.92 -10.63
C THR A 243 1.74 -37.41 -10.74
N GLN A 244 1.82 -37.93 -11.97
CA GLN A 244 2.45 -39.23 -12.18
C GLN A 244 3.91 -39.14 -11.75
N ASN A 245 4.26 -39.90 -10.72
CA ASN A 245 5.65 -40.17 -10.36
C ASN A 245 6.34 -40.88 -11.54
N SER A 246 6.92 -40.14 -12.46
CA SER A 246 7.84 -40.70 -13.44
C SER A 246 9.19 -40.95 -12.77
N LYS A 247 9.24 -41.92 -11.82
CA LYS A 247 10.46 -42.71 -11.62
C LYS A 247 10.52 -43.65 -12.81
N LYS A 248 11.12 -43.17 -13.91
CA LYS A 248 11.51 -44.06 -15.00
C LYS A 248 12.63 -44.96 -14.50
N ASP A 249 12.32 -46.24 -14.47
CA ASP A 249 13.27 -47.35 -14.49
C ASP A 249 14.48 -46.99 -15.37
N SER A 250 15.63 -46.87 -14.72
CA SER A 250 16.94 -46.81 -15.38
C SER A 250 17.79 -47.91 -14.75
N GLU A 251 17.29 -49.15 -14.78
CA GLU A 251 18.11 -50.33 -14.51
C GLU A 251 17.81 -51.40 -15.56
N LYS A 252 18.87 -51.70 -16.33
CA LYS A 252 19.12 -52.91 -17.14
C LYS A 252 18.56 -52.97 -18.57
N GLU A 253 19.44 -52.70 -19.53
CA GLU A 253 19.98 -53.70 -20.49
C GLU A 253 21.05 -53.02 -21.38
N ASN A 254 22.36 -53.17 -21.16
CA ASN A 254 23.26 -54.29 -21.48
C ASN A 254 23.86 -54.24 -22.92
N LYS A 255 25.08 -53.69 -23.05
CA LYS A 255 26.15 -54.21 -23.93
C LYS A 255 27.50 -53.54 -23.64
#